data_AF-A0A401MHJ2-F1
#
_entry.id   AF-A0A401MHJ2-F1
#
_cell.length_a   1.000
_cell.length_b   1.000
_cell.length_c   1.000
_cell.angle_alpha   90.00
_cell.angle_beta   90.00
_cell.angle_gamma   90.00
#
_symmetry.space_group_name_H-M   'P 1'
#
loop_
_entity.id
_entity.type
_entity.pdbx_description
1 polymer ?
#
loop_
_entity_poly.entity_id
_entity_poly.type
_entity_poly.pdbx_seq_one_letter_code
_entity_poly.pdbx_strand_id
1 'polypeptide(L)'
;MVALAPRIAEAFTAPHVEIDAVCLTSISLTLAMGEPLRQIHAGRMNPAKVDVRVLLPSRNIDLAFPVPVEGRREDDDPVHERWLAQRNAQGQVLKHNLLTLRATHGIDVDVSFRALPFTPPVKLYLLNGTETLFAYYTLGRRRAETDHESLETYDADGTRSTLFDFVQGTSLRDTTFVEQSHLWFNALWETISSELLLTS
;
A
#
# COMPACT_ATOMS: atom_id res chain seq x y z
N MET A 1 -12.20 -13.85 3.79
CA MET A 1 -12.03 -12.48 4.35
C MET A 1 -10.95 -12.55 5.39
N VAL A 2 -9.92 -11.73 5.27
CA VAL A 2 -8.71 -11.81 6.10
C VAL A 2 -8.21 -10.43 6.52
N ALA A 3 -7.39 -10.40 7.58
CA ALA A 3 -6.64 -9.22 7.97
C ALA A 3 -5.28 -9.20 7.24
N LEU A 4 -4.76 -8.02 6.91
CA LEU A 4 -3.50 -7.89 6.18
C LEU A 4 -2.29 -8.38 7.01
N ALA A 5 -2.21 -7.98 8.28
CA ALA A 5 -1.02 -8.22 9.10
C ALA A 5 -0.66 -9.72 9.25
N PRO A 6 -1.60 -10.64 9.54
CA PRO A 6 -1.29 -12.08 9.57
C PRO A 6 -0.79 -12.63 8.24
N ARG A 7 -1.34 -12.17 7.11
CA ARG A 7 -0.93 -12.65 5.77
C ARG A 7 0.46 -12.13 5.38
N ILE A 8 0.76 -10.89 5.73
CA ILE A 8 2.11 -10.33 5.58
C ILE A 8 3.11 -11.10 6.47
N ALA A 9 2.77 -11.39 7.72
CA ALA A 9 3.64 -12.19 8.58
C ALA A 9 3.90 -13.60 8.01
N GLU A 10 2.88 -14.24 7.45
CA GLU A 10 3.03 -15.53 6.76
C GLU A 10 3.93 -15.43 5.53
N ALA A 11 3.78 -14.39 4.70
CA ALA A 11 4.61 -14.18 3.52
C ALA A 11 6.11 -14.07 3.86
N PHE A 12 6.44 -13.47 5.00
CA PHE A 12 7.82 -13.35 5.47
C PHE A 12 8.46 -14.67 5.96
N THR A 13 7.71 -15.77 6.04
CA THR A 13 8.28 -17.10 6.32
C THR A 13 9.04 -17.68 5.12
N ALA A 14 8.82 -17.14 3.92
CA ALA A 14 9.51 -17.55 2.71
C ALA A 14 10.98 -17.08 2.69
N PRO A 15 11.90 -17.84 2.07
CA PRO A 15 13.29 -17.41 1.89
C PRO A 15 13.41 -16.13 1.04
N HIS A 16 12.52 -15.97 0.06
CA HIS A 16 12.39 -14.79 -0.78
C HIS A 16 10.97 -14.27 -0.63
N VAL A 17 10.87 -13.06 -0.10
CA VAL A 17 9.61 -12.35 0.12
C VAL A 17 9.41 -11.38 -1.02
N GLU A 18 8.28 -11.47 -1.71
CA GLU A 18 7.88 -10.56 -2.78
C GLU A 18 6.52 -9.95 -2.44
N ILE A 19 6.46 -8.62 -2.37
CA ILE A 19 5.23 -7.89 -2.07
C ILE A 19 5.03 -6.79 -3.10
N ASP A 20 3.96 -6.93 -3.88
CA ASP A 20 3.47 -5.89 -4.77
C ASP A 20 2.21 -5.26 -4.19
N ALA A 21 2.14 -3.94 -4.12
CA ALA A 21 1.01 -3.25 -3.51
C ALA A 21 0.49 -2.08 -4.33
N VAL A 22 -0.84 -1.98 -4.47
CA VAL A 22 -1.54 -0.77 -4.95
C VAL A 22 -2.31 -0.18 -3.79
N CYS A 23 -1.94 1.05 -3.41
CA CYS A 23 -2.50 1.73 -2.24
C CYS A 23 -2.74 3.21 -2.51
N LEU A 24 -3.56 3.85 -1.68
CA LEU A 24 -3.75 5.30 -1.64
C LEU A 24 -2.64 6.01 -0.84
N THR A 25 -2.20 5.44 0.30
CA THR A 25 -1.20 6.04 1.21
C THR A 25 -0.21 5.05 1.83
N SER A 26 -0.21 3.77 1.45
CA SER A 26 0.54 2.65 2.08
C SER A 26 0.33 2.41 3.59
N ILE A 27 -0.52 3.18 4.29
CA ILE A 27 -0.69 3.09 5.76
C ILE A 27 -0.98 1.67 6.26
N SER A 28 -1.85 0.91 5.60
CA SER A 28 -2.19 -0.46 6.03
C SER A 28 -0.99 -1.39 5.91
N LEU A 29 -0.22 -1.25 4.82
CA LEU A 29 0.99 -2.04 4.58
C LEU A 29 2.05 -1.72 5.64
N THR A 30 2.29 -0.44 5.90
CA THR A 30 3.24 0.01 6.93
C THR A 30 2.90 -0.57 8.30
N LEU A 31 1.62 -0.60 8.68
CA LEU A 31 1.17 -1.21 9.94
C LEU A 31 1.32 -2.74 9.93
N ALA A 32 1.01 -3.39 8.82
CA ALA A 32 1.09 -4.85 8.67
C ALA A 32 2.53 -5.39 8.77
N MET A 33 3.53 -4.57 8.42
CA MET A 33 4.95 -4.91 8.59
C MET A 33 5.39 -5.03 10.05
N GLY A 34 4.63 -4.52 11.02
CA GLY A 34 5.05 -4.50 12.42
C GLY A 34 5.38 -5.88 13.00
N GLU A 35 4.62 -6.93 12.64
CA GLU A 35 4.86 -8.29 13.13
C GLU A 35 6.09 -8.96 12.51
N PRO A 36 6.24 -9.08 11.17
CA PRO A 36 7.44 -9.72 10.61
C PRO A 36 8.72 -9.02 11.03
N LEU A 37 8.74 -7.68 11.08
CA LEU A 37 9.92 -6.94 11.54
C LEU A 37 10.30 -7.29 12.98
N ARG A 38 9.31 -7.39 13.87
CA ARG A 38 9.52 -7.80 15.26
C ARG A 38 10.09 -9.22 15.36
N GLN A 39 9.57 -10.14 14.53
CA GLN A 39 10.04 -11.53 14.48
C GLN A 39 11.48 -11.64 13.98
N ILE A 40 11.85 -10.83 12.98
CA ILE A 40 13.23 -10.73 12.48
C ILE A 40 14.16 -10.17 13.55
N HIS A 41 13.78 -9.06 14.20
CA HIS A 41 14.56 -8.50 15.31
C HIS A 41 14.74 -9.46 16.49
N ALA A 42 13.78 -10.37 16.69
CA ALA A 42 13.86 -11.40 17.72
C ALA A 42 14.62 -12.67 17.27
N GLY A 43 15.16 -12.71 16.05
CA GLY A 43 15.88 -13.86 15.51
C GLY A 43 14.99 -15.08 15.22
N ARG A 44 13.66 -14.90 15.15
CA ARG A 44 12.70 -15.98 14.89
C ARG A 44 12.34 -16.13 13.41
N MET A 45 12.80 -15.21 12.58
CA MET A 45 12.55 -15.13 11.15
C MET A 45 13.75 -14.47 10.48
N ASN A 46 14.19 -14.97 9.32
CA ASN A 46 15.32 -14.41 8.60
C ASN A 46 15.25 -14.73 7.10
N PRO A 47 14.39 -14.06 6.33
CA PRO A 47 14.35 -14.24 4.88
C PRO A 47 15.71 -13.85 4.29
N ALA A 48 16.13 -14.52 3.23
CA ALA A 48 17.36 -14.15 2.52
C ALA A 48 17.17 -12.88 1.70
N LYS A 49 15.95 -12.67 1.16
CA LYS A 49 15.63 -11.55 0.27
C LYS A 49 14.21 -11.01 0.52
N VAL A 50 14.05 -9.70 0.42
CA VAL A 50 12.76 -9.00 0.48
C VAL A 50 12.69 -7.96 -0.64
N ASP A 51 11.80 -8.18 -1.61
CA ASP A 51 11.49 -7.24 -2.68
C ASP A 51 10.09 -6.65 -2.47
N VAL A 52 9.99 -5.32 -2.43
CA VAL A 52 8.72 -4.61 -2.26
C VAL A 52 8.52 -3.56 -3.33
N ARG A 53 7.45 -3.68 -4.12
CA ARG A 53 7.04 -2.70 -5.14
C ARG A 53 5.71 -2.07 -4.75
N VAL A 54 5.66 -0.75 -4.66
CA VAL A 54 4.45 -0.03 -4.25
C VAL A 54 4.04 1.00 -5.29
N LEU A 55 2.79 0.88 -5.77
CA LEU A 55 2.12 1.87 -6.59
C LEU A 55 1.26 2.77 -5.69
N LEU A 56 1.56 4.07 -5.73
CA LEU A 56 0.82 5.12 -5.01
C LEU A 56 0.35 6.19 -6.00
N PRO A 57 -0.74 6.92 -5.74
CA PRO A 57 -1.17 7.98 -6.63
C PRO A 57 -0.11 9.09 -6.70
N SER A 58 0.10 9.61 -7.90
CA SER A 58 1.01 10.73 -8.14
C SER A 58 0.58 11.95 -7.34
N ARG A 59 1.54 12.82 -7.00
CA ARG A 59 1.27 14.03 -6.22
C ARG A 59 0.53 15.12 -7.03
N ASN A 60 0.57 15.01 -8.36
CA ASN A 60 0.09 16.03 -9.29
C ASN A 60 -1.20 15.56 -10.00
N ILE A 61 -2.06 14.80 -9.33
CA ILE A 61 -3.32 14.32 -9.93
C ILE A 61 -4.51 14.95 -9.23
N ASP A 62 -5.58 15.11 -10.00
CA ASP A 62 -6.89 15.38 -9.45
C ASP A 62 -7.44 14.11 -8.78
N LEU A 63 -7.31 14.05 -7.45
CA LEU A 63 -7.84 12.93 -6.69
C LEU A 63 -9.36 12.81 -6.85
N ALA A 64 -9.85 11.61 -7.14
CA ALA A 64 -11.26 11.29 -6.99
C ALA A 64 -11.68 11.25 -5.51
N PHE A 65 -10.74 10.91 -4.62
CA PHE A 65 -10.84 10.96 -3.17
C PHE A 65 -9.43 10.87 -2.54
N PRO A 66 -9.21 11.39 -1.32
CA PRO A 66 -10.14 12.24 -0.58
C PRO A 66 -10.37 13.60 -1.27
N VAL A 67 -11.58 14.13 -1.17
CA VAL A 67 -11.95 15.47 -1.66
C VAL A 67 -12.89 16.18 -0.69
N PRO A 68 -12.92 17.53 -0.64
CA PRO A 68 -13.89 18.28 0.16
C PRO A 68 -15.34 18.01 -0.31
N VAL A 69 -16.29 17.93 0.63
CA VAL A 69 -17.73 17.80 0.30
C VAL A 69 -18.27 19.05 -0.39
N GLU A 70 -17.78 20.23 -0.02
CA GLU A 70 -18.22 21.52 -0.58
C GLU A 70 -17.60 21.82 -1.96
N GLY A 71 -16.78 20.93 -2.50
CA GLY A 71 -16.00 21.14 -3.72
C GLY A 71 -14.64 21.78 -3.48
N ARG A 72 -13.77 21.76 -4.49
CA ARG A 72 -12.43 22.35 -4.41
C ARG A 72 -12.51 23.86 -4.58
N ARG A 73 -11.75 24.60 -3.77
CA ARG A 73 -11.50 26.03 -3.98
C ARG A 73 -10.22 26.16 -4.80
N GLU A 74 -10.22 27.01 -5.83
CA GLU A 74 -9.17 27.02 -6.88
C GLU A 74 -7.74 27.31 -6.38
N ASP A 75 -7.60 27.93 -5.19
CA ASP A 75 -6.31 28.38 -4.67
C ASP A 75 -5.80 27.62 -3.42
N ASP A 76 -6.58 26.68 -2.86
CA ASP A 76 -6.19 25.92 -1.67
C ASP A 76 -6.93 24.56 -1.60
N ASP A 77 -6.17 23.45 -1.64
CA ASP A 77 -6.68 22.09 -1.44
C ASP A 77 -6.05 21.45 -0.18
N PRO A 78 -6.49 21.85 1.03
CA PRO A 78 -5.94 21.33 2.28
C PRO A 78 -6.18 19.82 2.44
N VAL A 79 -7.16 19.25 1.73
CA VAL A 79 -7.41 17.80 1.73
C VAL A 79 -6.33 17.09 0.94
N HIS A 80 -5.99 17.58 -0.24
CA HIS A 80 -4.90 17.05 -1.05
C HIS A 80 -3.56 17.17 -0.35
N GLU A 81 -3.24 18.34 0.23
CA GLU A 81 -2.00 18.55 0.96
C GLU A 81 -1.87 17.61 2.17
N ARG A 82 -2.95 17.44 2.94
CA ARG A 82 -2.99 16.47 4.04
C ARG A 82 -2.79 15.04 3.55
N TRP A 83 -3.51 14.63 2.50
CA TRP A 83 -3.34 13.30 1.91
C TRP A 83 -1.91 13.09 1.45
N LEU A 84 -1.31 14.08 0.79
CA LEU A 84 0.04 14.04 0.26
C LEU A 84 1.07 13.89 1.39
N ALA A 85 0.91 14.65 2.47
CA ALA A 85 1.73 14.53 3.67
C ALA A 85 1.63 13.12 4.28
N GLN A 86 0.40 12.58 4.41
CA GLN A 86 0.19 11.22 4.92
C GLN A 86 0.81 10.16 4.02
N ARG A 87 0.57 10.23 2.70
CA ARG A 87 1.14 9.32 1.70
C ARG A 87 2.66 9.30 1.79
N ASN A 88 3.28 10.48 1.87
CA ASN A 88 4.74 10.59 1.95
C ASN A 88 5.28 10.02 3.27
N ALA A 89 4.71 10.42 4.41
CA ALA A 89 5.14 9.95 5.71
C ALA A 89 5.08 8.41 5.81
N GLN A 90 3.97 7.81 5.39
CA GLN A 90 3.80 6.35 5.44
C GLN A 90 4.73 5.60 4.49
N GLY A 91 4.96 6.15 3.29
CA GLY A 91 5.95 5.59 2.34
C GLY A 91 7.38 5.68 2.87
N GLN A 92 7.75 6.80 3.49
CA GLN A 92 9.07 6.98 4.11
C GLN A 92 9.29 6.01 5.28
N VAL A 93 8.30 5.86 6.17
CA VAL A 93 8.37 4.90 7.29
C VAL A 93 8.52 3.47 6.77
N LEU A 94 7.72 3.07 5.77
CA LEU A 94 7.81 1.74 5.18
C LEU A 94 9.22 1.47 4.61
N LYS A 95 9.72 2.40 3.78
CA LYS A 95 11.05 2.30 3.17
C LYS A 95 12.15 2.20 4.22
N HIS A 96 12.11 3.06 5.25
CA HIS A 96 13.10 3.08 6.31
C HIS A 96 13.12 1.76 7.10
N ASN A 97 11.95 1.27 7.49
CA ASN A 97 11.83 0.04 8.27
C ASN A 97 12.41 -1.17 7.52
N LEU A 98 12.11 -1.29 6.22
CA LEU A 98 12.61 -2.39 5.39
C LEU A 98 14.12 -2.28 5.14
N LEU A 99 14.63 -1.10 4.75
CA LEU A 99 16.07 -0.91 4.50
C LEU A 99 16.94 -1.09 5.75
N THR A 100 16.37 -0.88 6.94
CA THR A 100 17.07 -1.16 8.21
C THR A 100 17.38 -2.65 8.37
N LEU A 101 16.55 -3.55 7.83
CA LEU A 101 16.82 -4.99 7.86
C LEU A 101 18.12 -5.34 7.15
N ARG A 102 18.39 -4.70 6.01
CA ARG A 102 19.64 -4.88 5.28
C ARG A 102 20.87 -4.52 6.11
N ALA A 103 20.79 -3.41 6.83
CA ALA A 103 21.89 -2.91 7.66
C ALA A 103 22.10 -3.74 8.94
N THR A 104 21.03 -4.32 9.51
CA THR A 104 21.06 -4.93 10.84
C THR A 104 21.07 -6.46 10.84
N HIS A 105 20.52 -7.10 9.80
CA HIS A 105 20.33 -8.55 9.72
C HIS A 105 20.94 -9.19 8.48
N GLY A 106 21.56 -8.41 7.58
CA GLY A 106 22.19 -8.93 6.36
C GLY A 106 21.21 -9.46 5.31
N ILE A 107 19.94 -9.07 5.40
CA ILE A 107 18.88 -9.42 4.46
C ILE A 107 19.04 -8.59 3.19
N ASP A 108 18.96 -9.20 2.01
CA ASP A 108 18.91 -8.44 0.75
C ASP A 108 17.54 -7.76 0.61
N VAL A 109 17.51 -6.43 0.47
CA VAL A 109 16.27 -5.66 0.48
C VAL A 109 16.25 -4.66 -0.67
N ASP A 110 15.24 -4.79 -1.53
CA ASP A 110 14.84 -3.78 -2.52
C ASP A 110 13.45 -3.23 -2.22
N VAL A 111 13.33 -1.90 -2.23
CA VAL A 111 12.05 -1.22 -2.04
C VAL A 111 11.90 -0.12 -3.08
N SER A 112 10.92 -0.30 -3.94
CA SER A 112 10.65 0.56 -5.07
C SER A 112 9.25 1.15 -5.02
N PHE A 113 9.13 2.44 -5.33
CA PHE A 113 7.85 3.14 -5.41
C PHE A 113 7.65 3.74 -6.79
N ARG A 114 6.43 3.65 -7.32
CA ARG A 114 6.03 4.32 -8.57
C ARG A 114 4.70 5.04 -8.41
N ALA A 115 4.55 6.10 -9.19
CA ALA A 115 3.43 7.01 -9.13
C ALA A 115 2.37 6.65 -10.17
N LEU A 116 1.13 6.42 -9.75
CA LEU A 116 -0.01 6.19 -10.64
C LEU A 116 -0.63 7.51 -11.11
N PRO A 117 -1.07 7.61 -12.38
CA PRO A 117 -1.71 8.80 -12.91
C PRO A 117 -3.20 8.91 -12.54
N PHE A 118 -3.70 8.07 -11.63
CA PHE A 118 -5.11 8.06 -11.21
C PHE A 118 -5.25 7.66 -9.74
N THR A 119 -6.40 7.97 -9.15
CA THR A 119 -6.79 7.47 -7.82
C THR A 119 -7.21 6.00 -7.93
N PRO A 120 -6.48 5.06 -7.31
CA PRO A 120 -6.81 3.64 -7.42
C PRO A 120 -8.15 3.35 -6.73
N PRO A 121 -9.11 2.69 -7.41
CA PRO A 121 -10.42 2.38 -6.83
C PRO A 121 -10.38 1.21 -5.82
N VAL A 122 -9.23 0.53 -5.74
CA VAL A 122 -9.03 -0.70 -4.97
C VAL A 122 -7.71 -0.68 -4.22
N LYS A 123 -7.64 -1.46 -3.14
CA LYS A 123 -6.38 -1.93 -2.54
C LYS A 123 -6.07 -3.30 -3.10
N LEU A 124 -4.82 -3.52 -3.47
CA LEU A 124 -4.32 -4.81 -3.93
C LEU A 124 -2.98 -5.09 -3.25
N TYR A 125 -2.82 -6.30 -2.73
CA TYR A 125 -1.54 -6.81 -2.23
C TYR A 125 -1.30 -8.19 -2.86
N LEU A 126 -0.18 -8.36 -3.56
CA LEU A 126 0.26 -9.62 -4.12
C LEU A 126 1.42 -10.13 -3.29
N LEU A 127 1.31 -11.35 -2.78
CA LEU A 127 2.25 -11.93 -1.83
C LEU A 127 2.89 -13.18 -2.43
N ASN A 128 4.21 -13.16 -2.56
CA ASN A 128 5.07 -14.27 -2.98
C ASN A 128 4.57 -15.01 -4.23
N GLY A 129 3.96 -14.29 -5.18
CA GLY A 129 3.40 -14.86 -6.42
C GLY A 129 2.22 -15.81 -6.26
N THR A 130 1.74 -16.05 -5.03
CA THR A 130 0.84 -17.18 -4.71
C THR A 130 -0.47 -16.74 -4.08
N GLU A 131 -0.51 -15.55 -3.49
CA GLU A 131 -1.71 -15.00 -2.85
C GLU A 131 -1.96 -13.57 -3.31
N THR A 132 -3.23 -13.23 -3.47
CA THR A 132 -3.71 -11.87 -3.72
C THR A 132 -4.75 -11.49 -2.68
N LEU A 133 -4.56 -10.32 -2.07
CA LEU A 133 -5.51 -9.69 -1.15
C LEU A 133 -6.08 -8.44 -1.81
N PHE A 134 -7.41 -8.39 -1.90
CA PHE A 134 -8.12 -7.35 -2.64
C PHE A 134 -9.17 -6.65 -1.76
N ALA A 135 -9.31 -5.34 -1.87
CA ALA A 135 -10.41 -4.59 -1.24
C ALA A 135 -10.85 -3.40 -2.09
N TYR A 136 -12.13 -3.03 -1.98
CA TYR A 136 -12.65 -1.79 -2.55
C TYR A 136 -12.41 -0.60 -1.60
N TYR A 137 -12.13 0.56 -2.18
CA TYR A 137 -12.23 1.81 -1.43
C TYR A 137 -13.69 2.26 -1.36
N THR A 138 -14.38 1.94 -0.26
CA THR A 138 -15.76 2.40 -0.02
C THR A 138 -15.74 3.82 0.53
N LEU A 139 -16.31 4.75 -0.25
CA LEU A 139 -16.37 6.16 0.11
C LEU A 139 -17.46 6.45 1.14
N GLY A 140 -17.18 7.40 2.01
CA GLY A 140 -18.15 7.92 2.97
C GLY A 140 -17.81 9.35 3.35
N ARG A 141 -18.80 10.08 3.85
CA ARG A 141 -18.61 11.41 4.43
C ARG A 141 -17.86 11.27 5.76
N ARG A 142 -16.70 11.89 5.87
CA ARG A 142 -15.86 11.88 7.06
C ARG A 142 -15.45 13.28 7.46
N ARG A 143 -15.39 13.52 8.77
CA ARG A 143 -14.85 14.75 9.33
C ARG A 143 -13.35 14.57 9.53
N ALA A 144 -12.56 15.36 8.82
CA ALA A 144 -11.14 15.47 9.01
C ALA A 144 -10.90 16.61 10.02
N GLU A 145 -10.42 16.28 11.22
CA GLU A 145 -9.92 17.29 12.16
C GLU A 145 -8.58 17.79 11.64
N THR A 146 -8.49 19.09 11.41
CA THR A 146 -7.26 19.82 11.07
C THR A 146 -6.96 20.77 12.22
N ASP A 147 -5.71 21.21 12.38
CA ASP A 147 -5.28 22.06 13.51
C ASP A 147 -6.09 23.34 13.69
N HIS A 148 -6.81 23.79 12.65
CA HIS A 148 -7.56 25.05 12.65
C HIS A 148 -9.04 24.93 12.23
N GLU A 149 -9.45 23.89 11.49
CA GLU A 149 -10.85 23.69 11.09
C GLU A 149 -11.20 22.20 10.90
N SER A 150 -12.46 21.86 11.18
CA SER A 150 -13.03 20.55 10.84
C SER A 150 -13.57 20.58 9.42
N LEU A 151 -12.94 19.85 8.50
CA LEU A 151 -13.36 19.79 7.10
C LEU A 151 -14.09 18.48 6.82
N GLU A 152 -15.25 18.56 6.18
CA GLU A 152 -15.96 17.37 5.72
C GLU A 152 -15.46 16.94 4.35
N THR A 153 -15.15 15.66 4.23
CA THR A 153 -14.53 15.06 3.06
C THR A 153 -15.30 13.83 2.62
N TYR A 154 -15.30 13.57 1.31
CA TYR A 154 -15.55 12.23 0.79
C TYR A 154 -14.21 11.50 0.76
N ASP A 155 -14.06 10.49 1.61
CA ASP A 155 -12.82 9.73 1.77
C ASP A 155 -13.13 8.23 1.87
N ALA A 156 -12.10 7.38 1.85
CA ALA A 156 -12.17 5.95 2.13
C ALA A 156 -11.41 5.60 3.42
N ASP A 157 -11.91 4.64 4.22
CA ASP A 157 -11.17 4.20 5.40
C ASP A 157 -9.92 3.40 4.97
N GLY A 158 -8.76 4.03 5.16
CA GLY A 158 -7.47 3.45 4.83
C GLY A 158 -7.10 2.24 5.70
N THR A 159 -7.66 2.07 6.90
CA THR A 159 -7.15 1.11 7.89
C THR A 159 -8.10 -0.05 8.18
N ARG A 160 -9.41 0.14 8.03
CA ARG A 160 -10.44 -0.87 8.35
C ARG A 160 -11.09 -1.46 7.09
N SER A 161 -10.29 -1.88 6.13
CA SER A 161 -10.81 -2.56 4.93
C SER A 161 -10.85 -4.06 5.12
N THR A 162 -12.00 -4.64 4.80
CA THR A 162 -12.14 -6.07 4.56
C THR A 162 -11.34 -6.47 3.32
N LEU A 163 -10.40 -7.41 3.46
CA LEU A 163 -9.68 -7.99 2.33
C LEU A 163 -10.28 -9.33 1.93
N PHE A 164 -10.56 -9.48 0.64
CA PHE A 164 -10.86 -10.74 -0.01
C PHE A 164 -9.56 -11.43 -0.38
N ASP A 165 -9.40 -12.66 0.07
CA ASP A 165 -8.25 -13.52 -0.18
C ASP A 165 -8.48 -14.42 -1.38
N PHE A 166 -7.46 -14.53 -2.23
CA PHE A 166 -7.39 -15.42 -3.36
C PHE A 166 -6.04 -16.11 -3.35
N VAL A 167 -6.03 -17.44 -3.34
CA VAL A 167 -4.80 -18.24 -3.20
C VAL A 167 -4.71 -19.23 -4.35
N GLN A 168 -3.55 -19.28 -5.00
CA GLN A 168 -3.29 -20.23 -6.08
C GLN A 168 -3.53 -21.68 -5.63
N GLY A 169 -4.04 -22.51 -6.54
CA GLY A 169 -4.30 -23.92 -6.29
C GLY A 169 -5.55 -24.23 -5.46
N THR A 170 -6.19 -23.23 -4.83
CA THR A 170 -7.45 -23.44 -4.10
C THR A 170 -8.63 -23.67 -5.06
N SER A 171 -8.67 -22.91 -6.15
CA SER A 171 -9.63 -23.10 -7.25
C SER A 171 -9.08 -22.54 -8.56
N LEU A 172 -9.69 -22.93 -9.69
CA LEU A 172 -9.35 -22.31 -10.98
C LEU A 172 -9.60 -20.80 -10.95
N ARG A 173 -10.73 -20.37 -10.38
CA ARG A 173 -11.08 -18.95 -10.23
C ARG A 173 -10.02 -18.18 -9.47
N ASP A 174 -9.59 -18.68 -8.32
CA ASP A 174 -8.65 -17.94 -7.47
C ASP A 174 -7.25 -17.92 -8.08
N THR A 175 -6.84 -19.03 -8.70
CA THR A 175 -5.58 -19.09 -9.47
C THR A 175 -5.58 -18.06 -10.60
N THR A 176 -6.66 -18.03 -11.40
CA THR A 176 -6.80 -17.03 -12.47
C THR A 176 -6.85 -15.61 -11.92
N PHE A 177 -7.51 -15.36 -10.78
CA PHE A 177 -7.54 -14.03 -10.18
C PHE A 177 -6.14 -13.56 -9.76
N VAL A 178 -5.34 -14.44 -9.13
CA VAL A 178 -3.95 -14.13 -8.77
C VAL A 178 -3.13 -13.81 -10.02
N GLU A 179 -3.17 -14.67 -11.04
CA GLU A 179 -2.43 -14.49 -12.29
C GLU A 179 -2.80 -13.16 -12.99
N GLN A 180 -4.09 -12.88 -13.14
CA GLN A 180 -4.56 -11.63 -13.77
C GLN A 180 -4.21 -10.39 -12.94
N SER A 181 -4.19 -10.50 -11.61
CA SER A 181 -3.79 -9.41 -10.72
C SER A 181 -2.31 -9.07 -10.85
N HIS A 182 -1.43 -10.08 -10.99
CA HIS A 182 -0.01 -9.89 -11.30
C HIS A 182 0.19 -9.24 -12.67
N LEU A 183 -0.52 -9.71 -13.71
CA LEU A 183 -0.45 -9.11 -15.04
C LEU A 183 -0.88 -7.64 -15.02
N TRP A 184 -1.98 -7.34 -14.32
CA TRP A 184 -2.46 -5.96 -14.17
C TRP A 184 -1.46 -5.08 -13.43
N PHE A 185 -0.90 -5.54 -12.30
CA PHE A 185 0.10 -4.79 -11.55
C PHE A 185 1.34 -4.49 -12.41
N ASN A 186 1.89 -5.51 -13.08
CA ASN A 186 3.06 -5.34 -13.94
C ASN A 186 2.78 -4.40 -15.11
N ALA A 187 1.61 -4.49 -15.73
CA ALA A 187 1.21 -3.56 -16.78
C ALA A 187 1.23 -2.11 -16.29
N LEU A 188 0.67 -1.81 -15.11
CA LEU A 188 0.73 -0.47 -14.52
C LEU A 188 2.17 -0.05 -14.18
N TRP A 189 2.94 -0.95 -13.59
CA TRP A 189 4.32 -0.73 -13.19
C TRP A 189 5.23 -0.40 -14.38
N GLU A 190 5.07 -1.09 -15.50
CA GLU A 190 5.97 -1.00 -16.65
C GLU A 190 5.57 0.08 -17.65
N THR A 191 4.30 0.51 -17.67
CA THR A 191 3.78 1.42 -18.71
C THR A 191 3.49 2.84 -18.21
N ILE A 192 2.40 3.03 -17.47
CA ILE A 192 1.82 4.34 -17.21
C ILE A 192 2.23 4.96 -15.87
N SER A 193 2.89 4.19 -15.00
CA SER A 193 3.41 4.74 -13.76
C SER A 193 4.74 5.47 -13.97
N SER A 194 5.01 6.49 -13.16
CA SER A 194 6.26 7.26 -13.22
C SER A 194 7.07 7.14 -11.93
N GLU A 195 8.22 7.82 -11.84
CA GLU A 195 8.95 7.95 -10.58
C GLU A 195 8.07 8.58 -9.49
N LEU A 196 8.12 8.03 -8.28
CA LEU A 196 7.44 8.58 -7.11
C LEU A 196 8.43 9.32 -6.19
N LEU A 197 8.16 10.60 -5.95
CA LEU A 197 8.91 11.40 -4.99
C LEU A 197 8.22 11.39 -3.61
N LEU A 198 8.92 10.83 -2.61
CA LEU A 198 8.53 10.87 -1.20
C LEU A 198 9.22 12.05 -0.51
N THR A 199 8.56 13.22 -0.45
CA THR A 199 9.11 14.42 0.21
C THR A 199 8.68 14.49 1.66
N SER A 200 9.57 14.98 2.52
CA SER A 200 9.25 15.34 3.91
C SER A 200 8.43 16.63 3.98
#